data_AF-A0A929BSA0-F1
#
_entry.id   AF-A0A929BSA0-F1
#
_cell.length_a   1.000
_cell.length_b   1.000
_cell.length_c   1.000
_cell.angle_alpha   90.00
_cell.angle_beta   90.00
_cell.angle_gamma   90.00
#
_symmetry.space_group_name_H-M   'P 1'
#
loop_
_entity.id
_entity.type
_entity.pdbx_description
1 polymer ?
#
loop_
_entity_poly.entity_id
_entity_poly.type
_entity_poly.pdbx_seq_one_letter_code
_entity_poly.pdbx_strand_id
1 'polypeptide(L)'
;MAQISIPRFTKFQAAVHIGALLPLMLLLFDWTRDNLTFNPIQALELRTGKYALVLLILALACTPVNTVFGFRQALKVRRALGLYAFFYASIHFLIFIGLDYQFDLILLQEAIFEKKYALVGFAAGLILL
;
A
#
# COMPACT_ATOMS: atom_id res chain seq x y z
N MET A 1 7.65 -38.10 -6.24
CA MET A 1 8.46 -36.86 -6.13
C MET A 1 7.76 -35.76 -6.90
N ALA A 2 7.07 -34.84 -6.22
CA ALA A 2 6.43 -33.70 -6.89
C ALA A 2 7.53 -32.74 -7.37
N GLN A 3 7.64 -32.54 -8.68
CA GLN A 3 8.51 -31.50 -9.23
C GLN A 3 7.94 -30.14 -8.81
N ILE A 4 8.58 -29.51 -7.82
CA ILE A 4 8.29 -28.13 -7.44
C ILE A 4 8.77 -27.26 -8.61
N SER A 5 7.84 -26.88 -9.49
CA SER A 5 8.13 -25.92 -10.55
C SER A 5 8.42 -24.56 -9.90
N ILE A 6 9.68 -24.15 -9.88
CA ILE A 6 10.07 -22.83 -9.36
C ILE A 6 9.50 -21.79 -10.33
N PRO A 7 8.61 -20.88 -9.89
CA PRO A 7 8.03 -19.88 -10.77
C PRO A 7 9.15 -18.98 -11.31
N ARG A 8 9.31 -18.95 -12.64
CA ARG A 8 10.35 -18.18 -13.31
C ARG A 8 9.94 -16.70 -13.38
N PHE A 9 10.30 -15.92 -12.36
CA PHE A 9 10.07 -14.47 -12.36
C PHE A 9 10.79 -13.80 -13.54
N THR A 10 10.08 -12.93 -14.26
CA THR A 10 10.74 -12.06 -15.23
C THR A 10 11.49 -10.94 -14.49
N LYS A 11 12.53 -10.39 -15.11
CA LYS A 11 13.27 -9.23 -14.57
C LYS A 11 12.32 -8.07 -14.20
N PHE A 12 11.27 -7.87 -15.01
CA PHE A 12 10.23 -6.86 -14.76
C PHE A 12 9.41 -7.15 -13.50
N GLN A 13 8.99 -8.39 -13.28
CA GLN A 13 8.27 -8.77 -12.04
C GLN A 13 9.16 -8.56 -10.81
N ALA A 14 10.42 -8.98 -10.88
CA ALA A 14 11.37 -8.77 -9.79
C ALA A 14 11.55 -7.27 -9.47
N ALA A 15 11.69 -6.43 -10.51
CA ALA A 15 11.78 -4.98 -10.33
C ALA A 15 10.54 -4.39 -9.64
N VAL A 16 9.33 -4.87 -9.97
CA VAL A 16 8.09 -4.43 -9.30
C VAL A 16 8.05 -4.84 -7.84
N HIS A 17 8.44 -6.09 -7.51
CA HIS A 17 8.49 -6.54 -6.12
C HIS A 17 9.49 -5.72 -5.29
N ILE A 18 10.68 -5.47 -5.83
CA ILE A 18 11.70 -4.64 -5.17
C ILE A 18 11.19 -3.21 -5.01
N GLY A 19 10.63 -2.62 -6.07
CA GLY A 19 10.10 -1.26 -6.06
C GLY A 19 8.92 -1.08 -5.09
N ALA A 20 8.09 -2.11 -4.89
CA ALA A 20 7.00 -2.08 -3.93
C ALA A 20 7.48 -2.21 -2.47
N LEU A 21 8.57 -2.94 -2.22
CA LEU A 21 9.13 -3.13 -0.87
C LEU A 21 10.10 -2.01 -0.46
N LEU A 22 10.73 -1.34 -1.42
CA LEU A 22 11.71 -0.28 -1.16
C LEU A 22 11.17 0.86 -0.28
N PRO A 23 9.94 1.41 -0.49
CA PRO A 23 9.40 2.46 0.36
C PRO A 23 9.27 2.03 1.82
N LEU A 24 8.89 0.78 2.09
CA LEU A 24 8.84 0.25 3.46
C LEU A 24 10.23 0.20 4.09
N MET A 25 11.25 -0.25 3.34
CA MET A 25 12.63 -0.27 3.86
C MET A 25 13.13 1.14 4.18
N LEU A 26 12.84 2.12 3.32
CA LEU A 26 13.19 3.52 3.57
C LEU A 26 12.43 4.10 4.77
N LEU A 27 11.14 3.76 4.91
CA LEU A 27 10.33 4.22 6.04
C LEU A 27 10.86 3.69 7.38
N LEU A 28 11.22 2.40 7.43
CA LEU A 28 11.83 1.79 8.62
C LEU A 28 13.19 2.41 8.93
N PHE A 29 13.99 2.69 7.91
CA PHE A 29 15.27 3.36 8.07
C PHE A 29 15.11 4.79 8.64
N ASP A 30 14.18 5.58 8.10
CA ASP A 30 13.87 6.92 8.61
C ASP A 30 13.39 6.88 10.06
N TRP A 31 12.57 5.89 10.42
CA TRP A 31 12.12 5.66 11.79
C TRP A 31 13.28 5.42 12.75
N THR A 32 14.24 4.56 12.39
CA THR A 32 15.40 4.25 13.26
C THR A 32 16.40 5.39 13.43
N ARG A 33 16.28 6.46 12.66
CA ARG A 33 17.19 7.61 12.67
C ARG A 33 16.54 8.90 13.15
N ASP A 34 15.32 8.81 13.69
CA ASP A 34 14.50 9.96 14.06
C ASP A 34 14.39 10.99 12.91
N ASN A 35 14.41 10.51 11.67
CA ASN A 35 14.40 11.32 10.44
C ASN A 35 12.97 11.51 9.90
N LEU A 36 11.97 11.33 10.76
CA LEU A 36 10.58 11.64 10.48
C LEU A 36 10.28 13.09 10.86
N THR A 37 9.12 13.60 10.45
CA THR A 37 8.68 14.95 10.85
C THR A 37 8.44 15.03 12.36
N PHE A 38 8.23 16.25 12.87
CA PHE A 38 7.94 16.52 14.28
C PHE A 38 6.86 15.61 14.88
N ASN A 39 5.82 15.29 14.11
CA ASN A 39 4.88 14.22 14.44
C ASN A 39 5.23 12.94 13.64
N PRO A 40 5.92 11.95 14.23
CA PRO A 40 6.35 10.76 13.50
C PRO A 40 5.20 9.81 13.16
N ILE A 41 4.16 9.73 14.01
CA ILE A 41 3.00 8.86 13.78
C ILE A 41 2.23 9.36 12.56
N GLN A 42 1.94 10.66 12.50
CA GLN A 42 1.31 11.28 11.33
C GLN A 42 2.15 11.09 10.06
N ALA A 43 3.48 11.18 10.16
CA ALA A 43 4.38 10.93 9.03
C ALA A 43 4.25 9.51 8.49
N LEU A 44 4.21 8.51 9.38
CA LEU A 44 4.03 7.11 9.02
C LEU A 44 2.66 6.90 8.36
N GLU A 45 1.60 7.45 8.95
CA GLU A 45 0.24 7.32 8.45
C GLU A 45 0.09 7.90 7.02
N LEU A 46 0.58 9.13 6.81
CA LEU A 46 0.52 9.80 5.50
C LEU A 46 1.35 9.07 4.45
N ARG A 47 2.56 8.61 4.81
CA ARG A 47 3.45 7.91 3.86
C ARG A 47 2.87 6.55 3.46
N THR A 48 2.42 5.75 4.43
CA THR A 48 1.84 4.43 4.15
C THR A 48 0.54 4.52 3.35
N GLY A 49 -0.33 5.47 3.65
CA GLY A 49 -1.53 5.76 2.85
C GLY A 49 -1.19 6.18 1.42
N LYS A 50 -0.18 7.05 1.24
CA LYS A 50 0.31 7.44 -0.10
C LYS A 50 0.86 6.25 -0.88
N TYR A 51 1.65 5.37 -0.25
CA TYR A 51 2.19 4.18 -0.92
C TYR A 51 1.07 3.23 -1.35
N ALA A 52 0.06 3.00 -0.50
CA ALA A 52 -1.12 2.21 -0.84
C ALA A 52 -1.85 2.77 -2.08
N LEU A 53 -2.11 4.08 -2.11
CA LEU A 53 -2.78 4.74 -3.25
C LEU A 53 -1.97 4.65 -4.54
N VAL A 54 -0.65 4.90 -4.48
CA VAL A 54 0.22 4.82 -5.67
C VAL A 54 0.20 3.39 -6.24
N LEU A 55 0.33 2.37 -5.38
CA LEU A 55 0.31 0.97 -5.82
C LEU A 55 -1.05 0.55 -6.37
N LEU A 56 -2.15 1.03 -5.77
CA LEU A 56 -3.49 0.81 -6.28
C LEU A 56 -3.68 1.41 -7.67
N ILE A 57 -3.26 2.66 -7.87
CA ILE A 57 -3.31 3.33 -9.18
C ILE A 57 -2.47 2.57 -10.20
N LEU A 58 -1.26 2.12 -9.84
CA LEU A 58 -0.41 1.31 -10.73
C LEU A 58 -1.08 -0.02 -11.10
N ALA A 59 -1.76 -0.67 -10.16
CA ALA A 59 -2.51 -1.90 -10.45
C ALA A 59 -3.65 -1.63 -11.43
N LEU A 60 -4.45 -0.58 -11.22
CA LEU A 60 -5.54 -0.19 -12.11
C LEU A 60 -5.04 0.24 -13.50
N ALA A 61 -3.86 0.88 -13.56
CA ALA A 61 -3.23 1.32 -14.80
C ALA A 61 -2.70 0.16 -15.67
N CYS A 62 -2.53 -1.05 -15.12
CA CYS A 62 -2.01 -2.19 -15.90
C CYS A 62 -2.88 -2.52 -17.12
N THR A 63 -4.21 -2.41 -16.98
CA THR A 63 -5.16 -2.66 -18.08
C THR A 63 -5.04 -1.60 -19.18
N PRO A 64 -5.23 -0.28 -18.92
CA PRO A 64 -5.11 0.72 -19.98
C PRO A 64 -3.71 0.77 -20.60
N VAL A 65 -2.64 0.53 -19.83
CA VAL A 65 -1.27 0.45 -20.37
C VAL A 65 -1.15 -0.68 -21.41
N ASN A 66 -1.72 -1.85 -21.13
CA ASN A 66 -1.75 -2.93 -22.12
C ASN A 66 -2.65 -2.60 -23.32
N THR A 67 -3.81 -1.99 -23.09
CA THR A 67 -4.76 -1.68 -24.17
C THR A 67 -4.23 -0.63 -25.14
N VAL A 68 -3.58 0.43 -24.63
CA VAL A 68 -3.08 1.55 -25.46
C VAL A 68 -1.71 1.23 -26.06
N PHE A 69 -0.79 0.65 -25.29
CA PHE A 69 0.60 0.44 -25.71
C PHE A 69 0.94 -1.01 -26.06
N GLY A 70 0.02 -1.95 -25.91
CA GLY A 70 0.27 -3.38 -26.16
C GLY A 70 1.20 -4.06 -25.14
N PHE A 71 1.51 -3.40 -24.02
CA PHE A 71 2.51 -3.87 -23.06
C PHE A 71 1.98 -4.99 -22.13
N ARG A 72 1.96 -6.23 -22.64
CA ARG A 72 1.46 -7.41 -21.93
C ARG A 72 2.14 -7.72 -20.60
N GLN A 73 3.37 -7.25 -20.37
CA GLN A 73 4.07 -7.50 -19.11
C GLN A 73 3.41 -6.77 -17.93
N ALA A 74 2.74 -5.64 -18.15
CA ALA A 74 2.00 -4.94 -17.09
C ALA A 74 0.89 -5.82 -16.49
N LEU A 75 0.19 -6.60 -17.32
CA LEU A 75 -0.85 -7.51 -16.83
C LEU A 75 -0.32 -8.59 -15.88
N LYS A 76 0.95 -8.99 -16.03
CA LYS A 76 1.59 -10.01 -15.17
C LYS A 76 1.84 -9.54 -13.75
N VAL A 77 1.94 -8.22 -13.54
CA VAL A 77 2.22 -7.62 -12.21
C VAL A 77 0.98 -7.00 -11.56
N ARG A 78 -0.13 -6.87 -12.30
CA ARG A 78 -1.39 -6.29 -11.80
C ARG A 78 -1.81 -6.85 -10.45
N ARG A 79 -1.81 -8.19 -10.31
CA ARG A 79 -2.19 -8.86 -9.05
C ARG A 79 -1.22 -8.55 -7.92
N ALA A 80 0.09 -8.56 -8.20
CA ALA A 80 1.11 -8.28 -7.20
C ALA A 80 1.01 -6.83 -6.70
N LEU A 81 0.83 -5.87 -7.60
CA LEU A 81 0.62 -4.45 -7.25
C LEU A 81 -0.61 -4.25 -6.36
N GLY A 82 -1.73 -4.90 -6.68
CA GLY A 82 -2.93 -4.87 -5.84
C GLY A 82 -2.70 -5.46 -4.45
N LEU A 83 -1.96 -6.57 -4.36
CA LEU A 83 -1.62 -7.18 -3.06
C LEU A 83 -0.72 -6.27 -2.22
N TYR A 84 0.25 -5.58 -2.83
CA TYR A 84 1.06 -4.60 -2.12
C TYR A 84 0.25 -3.38 -1.71
N ALA A 85 -0.68 -2.90 -2.55
CA ALA A 85 -1.58 -1.82 -2.19
C ALA A 85 -2.40 -2.17 -0.93
N PHE A 86 -2.96 -3.39 -0.89
CA PHE A 86 -3.66 -3.90 0.27
C PHE A 86 -2.74 -4.01 1.50
N PHE A 87 -1.52 -4.54 1.34
CA PHE A 87 -0.53 -4.64 2.42
C PHE A 87 -0.22 -3.26 3.04
N TYR A 88 0.06 -2.23 2.24
CA TYR A 88 0.29 -0.89 2.75
C TYR A 88 -0.98 -0.26 3.36
N ALA A 89 -2.16 -0.55 2.81
CA ALA A 89 -3.42 -0.12 3.40
C ALA A 89 -3.64 -0.75 4.78
N SER A 90 -3.33 -2.04 4.97
CA SER A 90 -3.38 -2.70 6.28
C SER A 90 -2.44 -2.04 7.28
N ILE A 91 -1.20 -1.74 6.88
CA ILE A 91 -0.27 -1.00 7.74
C ILE A 91 -0.82 0.40 8.08
N HIS A 92 -1.35 1.12 7.10
CA HIS A 92 -1.97 2.42 7.30
C HIS A 92 -3.11 2.37 8.34
N PHE A 93 -4.03 1.40 8.23
CA PHE A 93 -5.10 1.21 9.21
C PHE A 93 -4.58 0.78 10.58
N LEU A 94 -3.53 -0.05 10.66
CA LEU A 94 -2.92 -0.42 11.94
C LEU A 94 -2.26 0.78 12.63
N ILE A 95 -1.64 1.69 11.87
CA ILE A 95 -1.10 2.95 12.40
C ILE A 95 -2.24 3.85 12.87
N PHE A 96 -3.26 4.06 12.03
CA PHE A 96 -4.42 4.89 12.36
C PHE A 96 -5.12 4.37 13.63
N ILE A 97 -5.55 3.11 13.64
CA ILE A 97 -6.30 2.52 14.77
C ILE A 97 -5.42 2.37 16.01
N GLY A 98 -4.22 1.83 15.84
CA GLY A 98 -3.39 1.39 16.97
C GLY A 98 -2.41 2.43 17.50
N LEU A 99 -1.78 3.23 16.63
CA LEU A 99 -0.77 4.21 17.04
C LEU A 99 -1.34 5.61 17.21
N ASP A 100 -2.17 6.09 16.27
CA ASP A 100 -2.72 7.45 16.33
C ASP A 100 -3.88 7.52 17.34
N TYR A 101 -4.85 6.61 17.23
CA TYR A 101 -6.05 6.62 18.09
C TYR A 101 -6.01 5.63 19.26
N GLN A 102 -4.97 4.81 19.38
CA GLN A 102 -4.75 3.89 20.52
C GLN A 102 -5.95 2.99 20.84
N PHE A 103 -6.70 2.57 19.82
CA PHE A 103 -7.95 1.80 19.94
C PHE A 103 -9.09 2.50 20.69
N ASP A 104 -9.05 3.81 20.87
CA ASP A 104 -10.18 4.59 21.39
C ASP A 104 -11.30 4.64 20.34
N LEU A 105 -12.35 3.86 20.57
CA LEU A 105 -13.47 3.70 19.65
C LEU A 105 -14.29 4.98 19.46
N ILE A 106 -14.33 5.85 20.48
CA ILE A 106 -15.09 7.11 20.42
C ILE A 106 -14.37 8.08 19.48
N LEU A 107 -13.06 8.26 19.71
CA LEU A 107 -12.25 9.13 18.87
C LEU A 107 -12.13 8.59 17.43
N LEU A 108 -12.04 7.27 17.25
CA LEU A 108 -12.06 6.64 15.92
C LEU A 108 -13.35 6.91 15.17
N GLN A 109 -14.49 6.78 15.85
CA GLN A 109 -15.79 7.04 15.25
C GLN A 109 -15.88 8.51 14.80
N GLU A 110 -15.53 9.44 15.68
CA GLU A 110 -15.50 10.88 15.36
C GLU A 110 -14.55 11.16 14.19
N ALA A 111 -13.33 10.61 14.22
CA ALA A 111 -12.37 10.77 13.14
C ALA A 111 -12.85 10.23 11.79
N ILE A 112 -13.51 9.07 11.76
CA ILE A 112 -14.01 8.49 10.51
C ILE A 112 -15.19 9.30 9.98
N PHE A 113 -16.17 9.63 10.82
CA PHE A 113 -17.42 10.24 10.36
C PHE A 113 -17.32 11.75 10.12
N GLU A 114 -16.46 12.47 10.82
CA GLU A 114 -16.29 13.92 10.61
C GLU A 114 -15.36 14.24 9.42
N LYS A 115 -14.43 13.34 9.09
CA LYS A 115 -13.46 13.56 8.01
C LYS A 115 -13.92 12.86 6.73
N LYS A 116 -14.41 13.63 5.76
CA LYS A 116 -14.84 13.12 4.44
C LYS A 116 -13.80 12.23 3.75
N TYR A 117 -12.51 12.57 3.87
CA TYR A 117 -11.44 11.77 3.28
C TYR A 117 -11.23 10.41 3.98
N ALA A 118 -11.50 10.34 5.29
CA ALA A 118 -11.41 9.11 6.07
C ALA A 118 -12.51 8.13 5.67
N LEU A 119 -13.74 8.61 5.44
CA LEU A 119 -14.83 7.77 4.90
C LEU A 119 -14.47 7.15 3.55
N VAL A 120 -13.92 7.94 2.63
CA VAL A 120 -13.52 7.44 1.30
C VAL A 120 -12.39 6.41 1.43
N GLY A 121 -11.40 6.68 2.29
CA GLY A 121 -10.31 5.74 2.57
C GLY A 121 -10.80 4.43 3.16
N PHE A 122 -11.71 4.49 4.14
CA PHE A 122 -12.33 3.33 4.76
C PHE A 122 -13.14 2.51 3.76
N ALA A 123 -14.00 3.16 2.96
CA ALA A 123 -14.77 2.48 1.91
C ALA A 123 -13.86 1.82 0.86
N ALA A 124 -12.80 2.49 0.44
CA ALA A 124 -11.80 1.92 -0.46
C ALA A 124 -11.08 0.71 0.18
N GLY A 125 -10.77 0.79 1.47
CA GLY A 125 -10.22 -0.32 2.25
C GLY A 125 -11.14 -1.54 2.28
N LEU A 126 -12.46 -1.34 2.46
CA LEU A 126 -13.45 -2.40 2.39
C LEU A 126 -13.57 -3.05 1.00
N ILE A 127 -13.41 -2.27 -0.07
CA ILE A 127 -13.43 -2.79 -1.45
C ILE A 127 -12.18 -3.64 -1.75
N LEU A 128 -11.07 -3.38 -1.07
CA LEU A 128 -9.82 -4.13 -1.25
C LEU A 128 -9.79 -5.48 -0.52
N LEU A 129 -10.72 -5.72 0.43
CA LEU A 129 -10.89 -7.01 1.12
C LEU A 129 -11.56 -8.05 0.21
#